data_AF-A0A934Y9S6-F1
#
_entry.id   AF-A0A934Y9S6-F1
#
_cell.length_a   1.000
_cell.length_b   1.000
_cell.length_c   1.000
_cell.angle_alpha   90.00
_cell.angle_beta   90.00
_cell.angle_gamma   90.00
#
_symmetry.space_group_name_H-M   'P 1'
#
loop_
_entity.id
_entity.type
_entity.pdbx_description
1 polymer ?
#
loop_
_entity_poly.entity_id
_entity_poly.type
_entity_poly.pdbx_seq_one_letter_code
_entity_poly.pdbx_strand_id
1 'polypeptide(L)'
;MFKSKYFWLHIGLILIAICVLIAIVFSLLGMYTHHGEKIPIPKLLELTVDRGTNLCEDAGFELIVSDSVFVVGQRGGTIIAQKS
;
A
#
# COMPACT_ATOMS: atom_id res chain seq x y z
N MET A 1 -12.20 -37.07 -37.38
CA MET A 1 -11.13 -36.82 -36.38
C MET A 1 -11.63 -35.72 -35.45
N PHE A 2 -11.63 -35.87 -34.12
CA PHE A 2 -12.15 -34.92 -33.10
C PHE A 2 -13.68 -34.85 -32.80
N LYS A 3 -14.37 -35.99 -32.72
CA LYS A 3 -15.71 -36.08 -32.10
C LYS A 3 -15.77 -37.08 -30.95
N SER A 4 -14.66 -37.23 -30.20
CA SER A 4 -14.69 -38.02 -28.96
C SER A 4 -15.17 -37.12 -27.82
N LYS A 5 -16.22 -37.55 -27.10
CA LYS A 5 -16.71 -36.84 -25.89
C LYS A 5 -15.60 -36.60 -24.87
N TYR A 6 -14.65 -37.54 -24.78
CA TYR A 6 -13.50 -37.44 -23.89
C TYR A 6 -12.52 -36.35 -24.28
N PHE A 7 -12.35 -36.06 -25.59
CA PHE A 7 -11.46 -34.99 -26.05
C PHE A 7 -11.93 -33.61 -25.54
N TRP A 8 -13.22 -33.33 -25.65
CA TRP A 8 -13.81 -32.09 -25.15
C TRP A 8 -13.85 -32.02 -23.62
N LEU A 9 -14.03 -33.16 -22.95
CA LEU A 9 -13.93 -33.25 -21.49
C LEU A 9 -12.54 -32.86 -20.97
N HIS A 10 -11.47 -33.38 -21.59
CA HIS A 10 -10.11 -33.03 -21.21
C HIS A 10 -9.78 -31.56 -21.47
N ILE A 11 -10.24 -30.98 -22.59
CA ILE A 11 -10.08 -29.54 -22.86
C ILE A 11 -10.78 -28.71 -21.78
N GLY A 12 -12.00 -29.07 -21.40
CA GLY A 12 -12.73 -28.38 -20.32
C GLY A 12 -11.99 -28.48 -18.98
N LEU A 13 -11.48 -29.66 -18.63
CA LEU A 13 -10.69 -29.90 -17.42
C LEU A 13 -9.41 -29.06 -17.38
N ILE A 14 -8.68 -28.97 -18.50
CA ILE A 14 -7.47 -28.15 -18.60
C ILE A 14 -7.82 -26.67 -18.40
N LEU A 15 -8.90 -26.18 -19.04
CA LEU A 15 -9.33 -24.80 -18.89
C LEU A 15 -9.68 -24.47 -17.44
N ILE A 16 -10.43 -25.35 -16.77
CA ILE A 16 -10.78 -25.21 -15.35
C ILE A 16 -9.51 -25.22 -14.48
N ALA A 17 -8.59 -26.15 -14.74
CA ALA A 17 -7.34 -26.23 -13.99
C ALA A 17 -6.49 -24.95 -14.12
N ILE A 18 -6.43 -24.35 -15.33
CA ILE A 18 -5.74 -23.08 -15.55
C ILE A 18 -6.42 -21.96 -14.77
N CYS A 19 -7.75 -21.84 -14.82
CA CYS A 19 -8.48 -20.82 -14.07
C CYS A 19 -8.25 -20.95 -12.56
N VAL A 20 -8.29 -22.19 -12.03
CA VAL A 20 -8.03 -22.48 -10.61
C VAL A 20 -6.59 -22.10 -10.24
N LEU A 21 -5.61 -22.47 -11.07
CA LEU A 21 -4.21 -22.12 -10.85
C LEU A 21 -4.01 -20.61 -10.79
N ILE A 22 -4.58 -19.87 -11.74
CA ILE A 22 -4.53 -18.41 -11.77
C ILE A 22 -5.14 -17.82 -10.50
N ALA A 23 -6.33 -18.29 -10.10
CA ALA A 23 -7.00 -17.82 -8.89
C ALA A 23 -6.18 -18.06 -7.63
N ILE A 24 -5.56 -19.24 -7.50
CA ILE A 24 -4.68 -19.58 -6.38
C ILE A 24 -3.46 -18.66 -6.37
N VAL A 25 -2.78 -18.50 -7.50
CA VAL A 25 -1.57 -17.66 -7.59
C VAL A 25 -1.88 -16.24 -7.17
N PHE A 26 -2.93 -15.60 -7.71
CA PHE A 26 -3.28 -14.24 -7.33
C PHE A 26 -3.72 -14.12 -5.87
N SER A 27 -4.42 -15.12 -5.33
CA SER A 27 -4.82 -15.12 -3.92
C SER A 27 -3.61 -15.21 -2.99
N LEU A 28 -2.66 -16.11 -3.29
CA LEU A 28 -1.41 -16.25 -2.55
C LEU A 28 -0.55 -14.98 -2.65
N LEU A 29 -0.47 -14.39 -3.83
CA LEU A 29 0.30 -13.17 -4.06
C LEU A 29 -0.29 -12.00 -3.25
N GLY A 30 -1.62 -11.89 -3.22
CA GLY A 30 -2.32 -10.89 -2.41
C GLY A 30 -2.01 -11.02 -0.92
N MET A 31 -2.04 -12.25 -0.39
CA MET A 31 -1.69 -12.50 1.02
C MET A 31 -0.21 -12.25 1.30
N TYR A 32 0.70 -12.76 0.46
CA TYR A 32 2.15 -12.66 0.69
C TYR A 32 2.65 -11.22 0.64
N THR A 33 2.09 -10.40 -0.24
CA THR A 33 2.53 -9.01 -0.42
C THR A 33 1.78 -8.02 0.46
N HIS A 34 0.87 -8.48 1.34
CA HIS A 34 -0.04 -7.61 2.08
C HIS A 34 -0.73 -6.61 1.13
N HIS A 35 -1.14 -7.08 -0.05
CA HIS A 35 -1.58 -6.20 -1.13
C HIS A 35 -2.84 -5.45 -0.73
N GLY A 36 -2.75 -4.12 -0.62
CA GLY A 36 -3.84 -3.25 -0.20
C GLY A 36 -3.78 -2.84 1.28
N GLU A 37 -2.82 -3.33 2.06
CA GLU A 37 -2.54 -2.80 3.38
C GLU A 37 -1.98 -1.37 3.26
N LYS A 38 -2.55 -0.45 4.02
CA LYS A 38 -2.16 0.96 4.07
C LYS A 38 -1.94 1.34 5.52
N ILE A 39 -0.76 1.86 5.83
CA ILE A 39 -0.47 2.39 7.16
C ILE A 39 -0.85 3.88 7.15
N PRO A 40 -1.80 4.32 7.99
CA PRO A 40 -2.22 5.72 8.02
C PRO A 40 -1.10 6.60 8.58
N ILE A 41 -0.69 7.60 7.81
CA ILE A 41 0.32 8.58 8.26
C ILE A 41 -0.38 9.63 9.12
N PRO A 42 0.15 9.96 10.32
CA PRO A 42 -0.43 11.00 11.17
C PRO A 42 -0.42 12.36 10.47
N LYS A 43 -1.42 13.20 10.74
CA LYS A 43 -1.44 14.57 10.20
C LYS A 43 -0.48 15.45 11.00
N LEU A 44 0.49 16.04 10.31
CA LEU A 44 1.55 16.83 10.94
C LEU A 44 1.41 18.34 10.72
N LEU A 45 0.51 18.77 9.81
CA LEU A 45 0.31 20.19 9.50
C LEU A 45 -0.06 20.98 10.75
N GLU A 46 0.48 22.20 10.84
CA GLU A 46 0.30 23.14 11.95
C GLU A 46 0.89 22.70 13.30
N LEU A 47 1.46 21.49 13.39
CA LEU A 47 2.22 21.06 14.55
C LEU A 47 3.61 21.68 14.55
N THR A 48 4.19 21.82 15.74
CA THR A 48 5.63 22.06 15.85
C THR A 48 6.39 20.80 15.51
N VAL A 49 7.62 20.93 14.99
CA VAL A 49 8.51 19.79 14.68
C VAL A 49 8.58 18.82 15.86
N ASP A 50 8.84 19.30 17.08
CA ASP A 50 8.89 18.45 18.28
C ASP A 50 7.62 17.63 18.53
N ARG A 51 6.44 18.24 18.37
CA ARG A 51 5.16 17.53 18.55
C ARG A 51 4.91 16.54 17.41
N GLY A 52 5.26 16.93 16.19
CA GLY A 52 5.17 16.06 15.03
C GLY A 52 6.08 14.85 15.15
N THR A 53 7.30 15.04 15.69
CA THR A 53 8.27 13.96 15.93
C THR A 53 7.71 12.94 16.91
N ASN A 54 7.22 13.39 18.08
CA ASN A 54 6.60 12.49 19.06
C ASN A 54 5.41 11.71 18.47
N LEU A 55 4.55 12.39 17.70
CA LEU A 55 3.38 11.76 17.08
C LEU A 55 3.77 10.73 16.01
N CYS A 56 4.84 10.99 15.25
CA CYS A 56 5.39 10.04 14.31
C CYS A 56 6.00 8.83 15.03
N GLU A 57 6.81 9.06 16.07
CA GLU A 57 7.44 8.00 16.87
C GLU A 57 6.40 7.06 17.50
N ASP A 58 5.34 7.63 18.08
CA ASP A 58 4.20 6.87 18.64
C ASP A 58 3.48 6.03 17.57
N ALA A 59 3.47 6.50 16.32
CA ALA A 59 2.89 5.82 15.17
C ALA A 59 3.90 4.90 14.44
N GLY A 60 5.14 4.77 14.93
CA GLY A 60 6.19 3.93 14.34
C GLY A 60 6.87 4.54 13.10
N PHE A 61 6.77 5.85 12.92
CA PHE A 61 7.37 6.61 11.84
C PHE A 61 8.50 7.52 12.32
N GLU A 62 9.47 7.79 11.45
CA GLU A 62 10.50 8.80 11.67
C GLU A 62 10.12 10.10 10.94
N LEU A 63 10.18 11.24 11.63
CA LEU A 63 9.97 12.55 11.03
C LEU A 63 11.29 13.10 10.48
N ILE A 64 11.35 13.34 9.17
CA ILE A 64 12.51 13.93 8.50
C ILE A 64 12.13 15.30 7.93
N VAL A 65 12.87 16.34 8.32
CA VAL A 65 12.73 17.69 7.76
C VAL A 65 13.50 17.76 6.44
N SER A 66 12.79 17.82 5.32
CA SER A 66 13.41 17.87 3.98
C SER A 66 13.84 19.27 3.56
N ASP A 67 13.12 20.31 4.00
CA ASP A 67 13.38 21.71 3.65
C ASP A 67 12.78 22.62 4.72
N SER A 68 13.28 23.85 4.81
CA SER A 68 12.78 24.90 5.69
C SER A 68 12.57 26.19 4.92
N VAL A 69 11.40 26.80 5.08
CA VAL A 69 11.07 28.09 4.43
C VAL A 69 10.68 29.12 5.47
N PHE A 70 10.96 30.39 5.16
CA PHE A 70 10.54 31.51 5.99
C PHE A 70 9.18 32.04 5.53
N VAL A 71 8.18 31.98 6.42
CA VAL A 71 6.83 32.49 6.15
C VAL A 71 6.53 33.62 7.13
N VAL A 72 6.22 34.81 6.59
CA VAL A 72 5.89 35.98 7.39
C VAL A 72 4.63 35.71 8.22
N GLY A 73 4.69 35.99 9.52
CA GLY A 73 3.57 35.82 10.44
C GLY A 73 3.42 34.41 11.01
N GLN A 74 4.28 33.46 10.63
CA GLN A 74 4.24 32.10 11.15
C GLN A 74 5.33 31.86 12.21
N ARG A 75 5.02 30.99 13.18
CA ARG A 75 6.00 30.58 14.19
C ARG A 75 7.04 29.64 13.60
N GLY A 76 8.31 29.89 13.89
CA GLY A 76 9.40 29.00 13.52
C GLY A 76 9.19 27.58 14.05
N GLY A 77 9.61 26.58 13.27
CA GLY A 77 9.42 25.18 13.62
C GLY A 77 7.99 24.66 13.45
N THR A 78 7.09 25.42 12.79
CA THR A 78 5.76 24.92 12.40
C THR A 78 5.87 24.12 11.10
N ILE A 79 5.27 22.94 11.07
CA ILE A 79 5.17 22.11 9.87
C ILE A 79 4.05 22.67 8.99
N ILE A 80 4.41 23.09 7.77
CA ILE A 80 3.48 23.75 6.84
C ILE A 80 3.12 22.91 5.63
N ALA A 81 3.91 21.88 5.39
CA ALA A 81 3.75 20.97 4.27
C ALA A 81 4.07 19.56 4.75
N GLN A 82 3.25 18.61 4.31
CA GLN A 82 3.44 17.19 4.54
C GLN A 82 3.25 16.48 3.22
N LYS A 83 4.16 15.56 2.89
CA LYS A 83 4.01 14.66 1.74
C LYS A 83 3.39 13.36 2.24
N SER A 84 2.22 13.01 1.70
CA SER A 84 1.51 11.75 1.97
C SER A 84 1.97 10.63 1.06
#